data_AF-A0A2D8LIN8-F1
#
_entry.id   AF-A0A2D8LIN8-F1
#
_cell.length_a   1.000
_cell.length_b   1.000
_cell.length_c   1.000
_cell.angle_alpha   90.00
_cell.angle_beta   90.00
_cell.angle_gamma   90.00
#
_symmetry.space_group_name_H-M   'P 1'
#
loop_
_entity.id
_entity.type
_entity.pdbx_description
1 polymer ?
#
loop_
_entity_poly.entity_id
_entity_poly.type
_entity_poly.pdbx_seq_one_letter_code
_entity_poly.pdbx_strand_id
1 'polypeptide(L)'
;MIDQDLVTLLCKNLEVELPINQPLAEGGMLHMDKMLPYICVYRYKKPDLYFSGLLKTQASYIIVKDTEPVSELLECIATQVSKKLNSFLILEMWPVRKDHGAEFEISCPKGKAPATIKSLKNGIDELRLIYPEVSAVVSDTHDRHPDRLEPLLNLPQTKESGSLLIGLAVPTIYQRPEENQIFSIFYRKFATQLSEIIKRAVYEFIRVQTSNPFHHYLMLGKTNLDRITMEADSVLAEISEGMSFLMRTTPVNSTQEWEKFKKSNFSKTPSFNYRLVALDPEQQKRKLYDIPLEKVDDPTLAYILRDKRLEIEKQLTMLEERGTDSFRFIGESLYGAIEEEVLNGANEILEAFPKGENVASQKKFNCHDFAKHAQEEVNHYQELFPNLELSVEIRSDVAGIMVSETTLLISDQLSMDAKRCDALIQHEVGTHILTYCNGKSQPLKQMYAGFAGYDQLQEGLAVLAEYLVNGLTINRLRLLAGRVIAAHSLSMGASFVETFSLLHHNHNFPDRTAYYITMRIYRGGGLTKDAVYLAGLMNVLAYLKNDGNIETLFAGKFNTNHVALIEELIHRNVLKKPVLPRFLEREAVQERMKKLRAGITLTELLN
;
A
#
# COMPACT_ATOMS: atom_id res chain seq x y z
N MET A 1 -2.78 31.98 -24.11
CA MET A 1 -3.95 32.85 -23.87
C MET A 1 -5.16 31.96 -24.06
N ILE A 2 -6.18 32.06 -23.21
CA ILE A 2 -7.44 31.34 -23.47
C ILE A 2 -8.12 32.07 -24.64
N ASP A 3 -8.12 31.43 -25.82
CA ASP A 3 -8.76 31.95 -27.03
C ASP A 3 -9.96 31.08 -27.44
N GLN A 4 -10.75 31.58 -28.39
CA GLN A 4 -11.98 30.92 -28.85
C GLN A 4 -11.73 29.53 -29.43
N ASP A 5 -10.59 29.35 -30.09
CA ASP A 5 -10.20 28.08 -30.73
C ASP A 5 -9.91 27.02 -29.66
N LEU A 6 -9.20 27.41 -28.58
CA LEU A 6 -8.94 26.55 -27.44
C LEU A 6 -10.24 26.14 -26.73
N VAL A 7 -11.14 27.11 -26.49
CA VAL A 7 -12.45 26.82 -25.89
C VAL A 7 -13.19 25.81 -26.76
N THR A 8 -13.30 26.05 -28.06
CA THR A 8 -14.00 25.16 -29.00
C THR A 8 -13.41 23.75 -29.03
N LEU A 9 -12.08 23.63 -29.04
CA LEU A 9 -11.37 22.34 -28.99
C LEU A 9 -11.67 21.57 -27.70
N LEU A 10 -11.59 22.25 -26.54
CA LEU A 10 -11.83 21.64 -25.24
C LEU A 10 -13.30 21.20 -25.07
N CYS A 11 -14.24 22.02 -25.55
CA CYS A 11 -15.65 21.66 -25.58
C CYS A 11 -15.90 20.37 -26.38
N LYS A 12 -15.22 20.21 -27.53
CA LYS A 12 -15.30 18.99 -28.35
C LYS A 12 -14.68 17.77 -27.64
N ASN A 13 -13.55 17.94 -26.94
CA ASN A 13 -12.92 16.86 -26.18
C ASN A 13 -13.82 16.36 -25.04
N LEU A 14 -14.59 17.24 -24.40
CA LEU A 14 -15.58 16.86 -23.38
C LEU A 14 -16.73 16.03 -23.96
N GLU A 15 -17.17 16.30 -25.19
CA GLU A 15 -18.24 15.52 -25.82
C GLU A 15 -17.87 14.05 -26.00
N VAL A 16 -16.60 13.78 -26.34
CA VAL A 16 -16.02 12.44 -26.51
C VAL A 16 -15.40 11.86 -25.22
N GLU A 17 -15.60 12.51 -24.07
CA GLU A 17 -15.16 12.05 -22.74
C GLU A 17 -13.65 11.80 -22.60
N LEU A 18 -12.84 12.54 -23.37
CA LEU A 18 -11.39 12.45 -23.27
C LEU A 18 -10.86 13.23 -22.05
N PRO A 19 -9.81 12.73 -21.37
CA PRO A 19 -9.09 13.49 -20.36
C PRO A 19 -8.53 14.80 -20.94
N ILE A 20 -8.60 15.88 -20.17
CA ILE A 20 -8.04 17.18 -20.52
C ILE A 20 -6.81 17.43 -19.66
N ASN A 21 -5.69 17.72 -20.31
CA ASN A 21 -4.46 18.12 -19.64
C ASN A 21 -3.80 19.26 -20.44
N GLN A 22 -4.32 20.48 -20.25
CA GLN A 22 -4.02 21.63 -21.08
C GLN A 22 -3.23 22.69 -20.33
N PRO A 23 -1.94 22.92 -20.67
CA PRO A 23 -1.19 24.07 -20.20
C PRO A 23 -1.85 25.38 -20.63
N LEU A 24 -1.91 26.34 -19.73
CA LEU A 24 -2.40 27.71 -19.97
C LEU A 24 -1.23 28.70 -19.88
N ALA A 25 -1.51 29.97 -20.21
CA ALA A 25 -0.49 31.01 -20.18
C ALA A 25 0.13 31.18 -18.78
N GLU A 26 1.40 31.61 -18.75
CA GLU A 26 2.13 31.99 -17.53
C GLU A 26 2.13 30.93 -16.41
N GLY A 27 2.18 29.65 -16.77
CA GLY A 27 2.24 28.53 -15.83
C GLY A 27 0.88 28.05 -15.33
N GLY A 28 -0.22 28.53 -15.92
CA GLY A 28 -1.56 28.01 -15.65
C GLY A 28 -1.77 26.61 -16.23
N MET A 29 -2.84 25.95 -15.78
CA MET A 29 -3.17 24.58 -16.13
C MET A 29 -4.67 24.35 -16.01
N LEU A 30 -5.29 23.75 -17.04
CA LEU A 30 -6.58 23.08 -16.94
C LEU A 30 -6.35 21.57 -16.96
N HIS A 31 -6.91 20.88 -15.97
CA HIS A 31 -6.81 19.44 -15.85
C HIS A 31 -8.17 18.84 -15.48
N MET A 32 -8.61 17.84 -16.24
CA MET A 32 -9.79 17.03 -15.96
C MET A 32 -9.49 15.59 -16.37
N ASP A 33 -9.35 14.68 -15.40
CA ASP A 33 -9.01 13.29 -15.65
C ASP A 33 -10.12 12.52 -16.39
N LYS A 34 -11.37 12.94 -16.17
CA LYS A 34 -12.58 12.39 -16.81
C LYS A 34 -13.70 13.42 -16.72
N MET A 35 -14.86 13.11 -17.31
CA MET A 35 -16.05 13.94 -17.14
C MET A 35 -16.51 13.91 -15.69
N LEU A 36 -16.20 14.97 -14.95
CA LEU A 36 -16.57 15.16 -13.55
C LEU A 36 -17.54 16.33 -13.44
N PRO A 37 -18.63 16.22 -12.65
CA PRO A 37 -19.62 17.28 -12.43
C PRO A 37 -19.13 18.37 -11.47
N TYR A 38 -17.81 18.59 -11.40
CA TYR A 38 -17.22 19.66 -10.62
C TYR A 38 -15.87 20.12 -11.19
N ILE A 39 -15.43 21.31 -10.80
CA ILE A 39 -14.07 21.82 -11.03
C ILE A 39 -13.63 22.73 -9.88
N CYS A 40 -12.38 22.57 -9.44
CA CYS A 40 -11.74 23.49 -8.50
C CYS A 40 -11.00 24.60 -9.25
N VAL A 41 -11.22 25.86 -8.89
CA VAL A 41 -10.66 27.02 -9.60
C VAL A 41 -9.73 27.81 -8.69
N TYR A 42 -8.53 28.16 -9.16
CA TYR A 42 -7.63 29.10 -8.47
C TYR A 42 -7.11 30.16 -9.44
N ARG A 43 -7.46 31.42 -9.16
CA ARG A 43 -6.98 32.60 -9.89
C ARG A 43 -5.83 33.27 -9.13
N TYR A 44 -4.60 33.14 -9.63
CA TYR A 44 -3.40 33.67 -8.99
C TYR A 44 -2.93 35.01 -9.57
N LYS A 45 -2.40 35.87 -8.71
CA LYS A 45 -1.65 37.08 -9.10
C LYS A 45 -0.17 36.77 -9.31
N LYS A 46 0.39 35.98 -8.40
CA LYS A 46 1.75 35.43 -8.45
C LYS A 46 1.64 33.92 -8.23
N PRO A 47 2.39 33.09 -8.97
CA PRO A 47 2.37 31.64 -8.77
C PRO A 47 2.65 31.27 -7.31
N ASP A 48 1.78 30.45 -6.74
CA ASP A 48 1.94 29.86 -5.41
C ASP A 48 1.96 28.33 -5.57
N LEU A 49 3.16 27.74 -5.46
CA LEU A 49 3.36 26.30 -5.69
C LEU A 49 2.59 25.45 -4.68
N TYR A 50 2.54 25.87 -3.41
CA TYR A 50 1.89 25.11 -2.35
C TYR A 50 0.37 25.18 -2.48
N PHE A 51 -0.17 26.38 -2.74
CA PHE A 51 -1.62 26.53 -2.95
C PHE A 51 -2.08 25.82 -4.22
N SER A 52 -1.30 25.94 -5.30
CA SER A 52 -1.53 25.18 -6.55
C SER A 52 -1.52 23.68 -6.28
N GLY A 53 -0.60 23.20 -5.44
CA GLY A 53 -0.53 21.79 -5.05
C GLY A 53 -1.80 21.28 -4.34
N LEU A 54 -2.51 22.13 -3.57
CA LEU A 54 -3.79 21.75 -2.97
C LEU A 54 -4.85 21.43 -4.05
N LEU A 55 -4.93 22.26 -5.09
CA LEU A 55 -5.84 22.03 -6.22
C LEU A 55 -5.43 20.81 -7.04
N LYS A 56 -4.13 20.61 -7.24
CA LYS A 56 -3.61 19.46 -8.00
C LYS A 56 -3.91 18.10 -7.38
N THR A 57 -4.31 18.06 -6.10
CA THR A 57 -4.83 16.82 -5.48
C THR A 57 -6.19 16.38 -6.02
N GLN A 58 -6.90 17.26 -6.73
CA GLN A 58 -8.20 16.99 -7.33
C GLN A 58 -8.07 16.45 -8.74
N ALA A 59 -9.06 15.68 -9.19
CA ALA A 59 -9.13 15.15 -10.55
C ALA A 59 -9.67 16.15 -11.58
N SER A 60 -10.20 17.30 -11.12
CA SER A 60 -10.72 18.37 -11.97
C SER A 60 -10.36 19.72 -11.36
N TYR A 61 -9.44 20.44 -12.00
CA TYR A 61 -9.02 21.77 -11.55
C TYR A 61 -8.60 22.68 -12.70
N ILE A 62 -8.65 23.97 -12.43
CA ILE A 62 -8.04 25.01 -13.24
C ILE A 62 -7.25 25.96 -12.35
N ILE A 63 -5.98 26.17 -12.69
CA ILE A 63 -5.08 27.13 -12.05
C ILE A 63 -4.71 28.13 -13.13
N VAL A 64 -5.02 29.40 -12.94
CA VAL A 64 -4.88 30.40 -14.01
C VAL A 64 -4.48 31.76 -13.44
N LYS A 65 -3.75 32.54 -14.23
CA LYS A 65 -3.47 33.93 -13.87
C LYS A 65 -4.77 34.73 -13.85
N ASP A 66 -4.91 35.62 -12.86
CA ASP A 66 -6.12 36.42 -12.68
C ASP A 66 -6.46 37.40 -13.81
N THR A 67 -5.50 37.69 -14.69
CA THR A 67 -5.70 38.51 -15.89
C THR A 67 -6.24 37.75 -17.09
N GLU A 68 -6.26 36.40 -17.07
CA GLU A 68 -6.75 35.60 -18.19
C GLU A 68 -8.28 35.42 -18.13
N PRO A 69 -8.98 35.52 -19.27
CA PRO A 69 -10.44 35.38 -19.33
C PRO A 69 -10.84 33.90 -19.24
N VAL A 70 -11.21 33.44 -18.03
CA VAL A 70 -11.55 32.02 -17.78
C VAL A 70 -13.05 31.73 -17.79
N SER A 71 -13.90 32.76 -17.74
CA SER A 71 -15.35 32.63 -17.59
C SER A 71 -16.00 31.85 -18.73
N GLU A 72 -15.69 32.17 -19.99
CA GLU A 72 -16.27 31.49 -21.16
C GLU A 72 -15.91 30.01 -21.22
N LEU A 73 -14.68 29.68 -20.84
CA LEU A 73 -14.21 28.30 -20.74
C LEU A 73 -15.00 27.53 -19.67
N LEU A 74 -15.15 28.10 -18.47
CA LEU A 74 -15.94 27.49 -17.40
C LEU A 74 -17.41 27.34 -17.77
N GLU A 75 -17.99 28.33 -18.45
CA GLU A 75 -19.36 28.28 -18.93
C GLU A 75 -19.57 27.15 -19.94
N CYS A 76 -18.63 26.97 -20.89
CA CYS A 76 -18.70 25.84 -21.82
C CYS A 76 -18.59 24.50 -21.10
N ILE A 77 -17.59 24.34 -20.22
CA ILE A 77 -17.39 23.09 -19.46
C ILE A 77 -18.66 22.77 -18.66
N ALA A 78 -19.16 23.73 -17.89
CA ALA A 78 -20.36 23.57 -17.09
C ALA A 78 -21.57 23.18 -17.95
N THR A 79 -21.79 23.86 -19.08
CA THR A 79 -22.91 23.57 -19.98
C THR A 79 -22.83 22.15 -20.55
N GLN A 80 -21.65 21.72 -21.02
CA GLN A 80 -21.50 20.39 -21.61
C GLN A 80 -21.64 19.27 -20.58
N VAL A 81 -21.11 19.45 -19.37
CA VAL A 81 -21.24 18.46 -18.30
C VAL A 81 -22.67 18.42 -17.77
N SER A 82 -23.31 19.58 -17.55
CA SER A 82 -24.70 19.68 -17.09
C SER A 82 -25.70 19.05 -18.07
N LYS A 83 -25.45 19.08 -19.39
CA LYS A 83 -26.29 18.36 -20.37
C LYS A 83 -26.36 16.85 -20.11
N LYS A 84 -25.28 16.24 -19.61
CA LYS A 84 -25.21 14.79 -19.31
C LYS A 84 -25.54 14.48 -17.83
N LEU A 85 -25.10 15.34 -16.91
CA LEU A 85 -25.14 15.09 -15.46
C LEU A 85 -26.08 16.03 -14.69
N ASN A 86 -26.93 16.80 -15.38
CA ASN A 86 -27.91 17.77 -14.86
C ASN A 86 -27.35 19.03 -14.18
N SER A 87 -26.22 18.95 -13.48
CA SER A 87 -25.66 20.10 -12.77
C SER A 87 -24.14 20.02 -12.65
N PHE A 88 -23.52 21.17 -12.44
CA PHE A 88 -22.06 21.31 -12.34
C PHE A 88 -21.64 22.19 -11.17
N LEU A 89 -20.67 21.74 -10.36
CA LEU A 89 -20.16 22.51 -9.22
C LEU A 89 -18.85 23.22 -9.56
N ILE A 90 -18.81 24.54 -9.42
CA ILE A 90 -17.58 25.34 -9.47
C ILE A 90 -17.19 25.68 -8.03
N LEU A 91 -16.03 25.18 -7.59
CA LEU A 91 -15.45 25.50 -6.29
C LEU A 91 -14.25 26.43 -6.50
N GLU A 92 -14.44 27.74 -6.31
CA GLU A 92 -13.33 28.70 -6.35
C GLU A 92 -12.60 28.71 -5.02
N MET A 93 -11.29 28.49 -5.04
CA MET A 93 -10.43 28.42 -3.86
C MET A 93 -9.36 29.51 -3.92
N TRP A 94 -9.10 30.18 -2.79
CA TRP A 94 -8.02 31.17 -2.70
C TRP A 94 -7.33 31.19 -1.34
N PRO A 95 -6.03 31.55 -1.29
CA PRO A 95 -5.28 31.60 -0.05
C PRO A 95 -5.68 32.82 0.78
N VAL A 96 -5.90 32.61 2.07
CA VAL A 96 -6.00 33.65 3.09
C VAL A 96 -4.71 33.64 3.90
N ARG A 97 -3.97 34.74 3.82
CA ARG A 97 -2.71 34.95 4.56
C ARG A 97 -2.96 35.99 5.64
N LYS A 98 -3.53 35.55 6.77
CA LYS A 98 -3.70 36.37 7.98
C LYS A 98 -2.84 35.76 9.08
N ASP A 99 -2.13 36.59 9.85
CA ASP A 99 -1.32 36.08 10.96
C ASP A 99 -2.21 35.42 12.00
N HIS A 100 -1.81 34.23 12.43
CA HIS A 100 -2.51 33.41 13.42
C HIS A 100 -3.99 33.07 13.07
N GLY A 101 -4.40 33.30 11.82
CA GLY A 101 -5.74 32.97 11.35
C GLY A 101 -5.81 31.56 10.75
N ALA A 102 -6.63 30.70 11.35
CA ALA A 102 -6.94 29.36 10.85
C ALA A 102 -8.42 29.20 10.44
N GLU A 103 -9.09 30.32 10.20
CA GLU A 103 -10.49 30.36 9.78
C GLU A 103 -10.63 30.13 8.27
N PHE A 104 -11.44 29.13 7.92
CA PHE A 104 -11.96 28.93 6.57
C PHE A 104 -13.26 29.70 6.41
N GLU A 105 -13.44 30.32 5.24
CA GLU A 105 -14.70 30.93 4.85
C GLU A 105 -15.31 30.17 3.69
N ILE A 106 -16.55 29.70 3.88
CA ILE A 106 -17.36 29.04 2.85
C ILE A 106 -18.42 30.03 2.40
N SER A 107 -18.27 30.58 1.20
CA SER A 107 -19.22 31.53 0.62
C SER A 107 -20.18 30.77 -0.30
N CYS A 108 -21.49 30.77 0.02
CA CYS A 108 -22.49 30.02 -0.73
C CYS A 108 -23.78 30.80 -0.99
N PRO A 109 -24.58 30.43 -2.01
CA PRO A 109 -25.87 31.03 -2.23
C PRO A 109 -26.90 30.53 -1.21
N LYS A 110 -27.72 31.45 -0.70
CA LYS A 110 -28.71 31.20 0.36
C LYS A 110 -29.60 29.99 0.06
N GLY A 111 -29.57 29.00 0.96
CA GLY A 111 -30.44 27.81 0.93
C GLY A 111 -30.16 26.80 -0.19
N LYS A 112 -29.04 26.91 -0.91
CA LYS A 112 -28.66 25.97 -1.98
C LYS A 112 -27.65 24.94 -1.48
N ALA A 113 -27.82 23.69 -1.92
CA ALA A 113 -26.96 22.54 -1.61
C ALA A 113 -26.55 22.42 -0.11
N PRO A 114 -27.51 22.44 0.85
CA PRO A 114 -27.18 22.42 2.28
C PRO A 114 -26.40 21.18 2.71
N ALA A 115 -26.58 20.03 2.04
CA ALA A 115 -25.81 18.82 2.28
C ALA A 115 -24.31 18.99 1.94
N THR A 116 -24.01 19.59 0.79
CA THR A 116 -22.64 19.91 0.34
C THR A 116 -21.94 20.86 1.31
N ILE A 117 -22.61 21.96 1.70
CA ILE A 117 -22.05 22.94 2.63
C ILE A 117 -21.81 22.34 4.00
N LYS A 118 -22.77 21.54 4.51
CA LYS A 118 -22.62 20.80 5.76
C LYS A 118 -21.45 19.82 5.71
N SER A 119 -21.30 19.08 4.62
CA SER A 119 -20.16 18.16 4.43
C SER A 119 -18.82 18.91 4.42
N LEU A 120 -18.75 20.05 3.73
CA LEU A 120 -17.53 20.86 3.67
C LEU A 120 -17.17 21.42 5.05
N LYS A 121 -18.15 22.00 5.76
CA LYS A 121 -17.96 22.53 7.11
C LYS A 121 -17.52 21.44 8.09
N ASN A 122 -18.23 20.32 8.14
CA ASN A 122 -17.90 19.21 9.03
C ASN A 122 -16.50 18.66 8.75
N GLY A 123 -16.14 18.48 7.47
CA GLY A 123 -14.81 18.05 7.08
C GLY A 123 -13.72 19.04 7.50
N ILE A 124 -13.95 20.34 7.37
CA ILE A 124 -13.01 21.35 7.88
C ILE A 124 -12.90 21.31 9.41
N ASP A 125 -14.02 21.11 10.12
CA ASP A 125 -13.98 20.94 11.59
C ASP A 125 -13.17 19.70 12.01
N GLU A 126 -13.10 18.64 11.20
CA GLU A 126 -12.21 17.48 11.42
C GLU A 126 -10.72 17.84 11.37
N LEU A 127 -10.33 18.91 10.66
CA LEU A 127 -8.92 19.38 10.62
C LEU A 127 -8.42 19.84 12.00
N ARG A 128 -9.31 20.09 12.96
CA ARG A 128 -8.92 20.39 14.35
C ARG A 128 -8.10 19.29 15.01
N LEU A 129 -8.19 18.05 14.52
CA LEU A 129 -7.35 16.94 14.97
C LEU A 129 -5.86 17.16 14.67
N ILE A 130 -5.54 17.89 13.60
CA ILE A 130 -4.15 18.19 13.22
C ILE A 130 -3.75 19.65 13.50
N TYR A 131 -4.71 20.56 13.59
CA TYR A 131 -4.48 21.98 13.90
C TYR A 131 -5.68 22.54 14.70
N PRO A 132 -5.60 22.57 16.04
CA PRO A 132 -6.76 22.85 16.91
C PRO A 132 -7.49 24.17 16.68
N GLU A 133 -6.81 25.20 16.16
CA GLU A 133 -7.38 26.53 15.96
C GLU A 133 -8.24 26.64 14.68
N VAL A 134 -8.33 25.58 13.87
CA VAL A 134 -9.14 25.61 12.64
C VAL A 134 -10.61 25.86 12.96
N SER A 135 -11.20 26.84 12.29
CA SER A 135 -12.64 27.13 12.30
C SER A 135 -13.18 27.21 10.87
N ALA A 136 -14.50 27.04 10.73
CA ALA A 136 -15.20 27.21 9.45
C ALA A 136 -16.43 28.10 9.66
N VAL A 137 -16.49 29.20 8.90
CA VAL A 137 -17.64 30.10 8.84
C VAL A 137 -18.34 29.92 7.50
N VAL A 138 -19.67 29.93 7.53
CA VAL A 138 -20.51 29.84 6.32
C VAL A 138 -21.20 31.17 6.12
N SER A 139 -20.96 31.79 4.96
CA SER A 139 -21.49 33.08 4.57
C SER A 139 -22.49 32.92 3.42
N ASP A 140 -23.75 33.30 3.66
CA ASP A 140 -24.78 33.38 2.61
C ASP A 140 -24.61 34.71 1.84
N THR A 141 -23.93 34.68 0.70
CA THR A 141 -23.54 35.88 -0.04
C THR A 141 -23.59 35.69 -1.57
N HIS A 142 -23.72 36.80 -2.29
CA HIS A 142 -23.56 36.83 -3.74
C HIS A 142 -22.07 36.82 -4.13
N ASP A 143 -21.22 37.43 -3.31
CA ASP A 143 -19.77 37.58 -3.49
C ASP A 143 -19.06 36.31 -3.01
N ARG A 144 -18.77 35.41 -3.95
CA ARG A 144 -18.25 34.06 -3.68
C ARG A 144 -16.88 33.83 -4.32
N HIS A 145 -16.11 34.91 -4.42
CA HIS A 145 -14.82 35.00 -5.07
C HIS A 145 -13.89 35.88 -4.21
N PRO A 146 -12.58 35.92 -4.48
CA PRO A 146 -11.67 36.84 -3.77
C PRO A 146 -12.09 38.30 -3.98
N ASP A 147 -12.03 39.13 -2.92
CA ASP A 147 -12.42 40.57 -2.93
C ASP A 147 -11.80 41.39 -4.06
N ARG A 148 -10.60 41.00 -4.50
CA ARG A 148 -9.80 41.69 -5.52
C ARG A 148 -10.20 41.37 -6.95
N LEU A 149 -11.10 40.40 -7.17
CA LEU A 149 -11.48 39.86 -8.47
C LEU A 149 -12.97 40.03 -8.69
N GLU A 150 -13.39 39.95 -9.95
CA GLU A 150 -14.80 39.83 -10.32
C GLU A 150 -15.30 38.37 -10.20
N PRO A 151 -16.62 38.13 -10.12
CA PRO A 151 -17.19 36.79 -10.16
C PRO A 151 -16.74 35.98 -11.38
N LEU A 152 -16.55 34.66 -11.22
CA LEU A 152 -16.25 33.77 -12.35
C LEU A 152 -17.39 33.71 -13.35
N LEU A 153 -18.63 33.64 -12.87
CA LEU A 153 -19.85 33.61 -13.67
C LEU A 153 -20.95 34.43 -12.97
N ASN A 154 -21.74 35.14 -13.76
CA ASN A 154 -22.85 35.95 -13.27
C ASN A 154 -24.10 35.07 -13.00
N LEU A 155 -25.10 35.61 -12.31
CA LEU A 155 -26.34 34.86 -12.02
C LEU A 155 -27.07 34.30 -13.26
N PRO A 156 -27.18 35.02 -14.39
CA PRO A 156 -27.77 34.46 -15.61
C PRO A 156 -26.96 33.27 -16.15
N GLN A 157 -25.64 33.43 -16.25
CA GLN A 157 -24.72 32.38 -16.75
C GLN A 157 -24.75 31.13 -15.89
N THR A 158 -24.80 31.28 -14.56
CA THR A 158 -24.89 30.12 -13.65
C THR A 158 -26.21 29.37 -13.80
N LYS A 159 -27.32 30.07 -14.07
CA LYS A 159 -28.62 29.44 -14.35
C LYS A 159 -28.65 28.75 -15.72
N GLU A 160 -28.12 29.40 -16.75
CA GLU A 160 -28.07 28.86 -18.12
C GLU A 160 -27.18 27.63 -18.23
N SER A 161 -26.02 27.64 -17.56
CA SER A 161 -25.07 26.51 -17.55
C SER A 161 -25.43 25.40 -16.54
N GLY A 162 -26.46 25.58 -15.72
CA GLY A 162 -26.83 24.64 -14.65
C GLY A 162 -25.78 24.52 -13.54
N SER A 163 -24.98 25.57 -13.33
CA SER A 163 -23.86 25.54 -12.39
C SER A 163 -24.17 26.12 -11.01
N LEU A 164 -23.57 25.52 -9.99
CA LEU A 164 -23.51 26.03 -8.63
C LEU A 164 -22.10 26.54 -8.35
N LEU A 165 -21.98 27.79 -7.91
CA LEU A 165 -20.70 28.38 -7.52
C LEU A 165 -20.59 28.49 -6.00
N ILE A 166 -19.53 27.91 -5.44
CA ILE A 166 -19.14 27.97 -4.02
C ILE A 166 -17.73 28.59 -3.95
N GLY A 167 -17.55 29.56 -3.06
CA GLY A 167 -16.25 30.11 -2.73
C GLY A 167 -15.67 29.46 -1.46
N LEU A 168 -14.37 29.20 -1.46
CA LEU A 168 -13.65 28.64 -0.31
C LEU A 168 -12.36 29.42 -0.07
N ALA A 169 -12.38 30.27 0.96
CA ALA A 169 -11.19 30.95 1.45
C ALA A 169 -10.42 29.98 2.36
N VAL A 170 -9.19 29.63 1.96
CA VAL A 170 -8.37 28.61 2.64
C VAL A 170 -7.20 29.30 3.37
N PRO A 171 -7.11 29.20 4.70
CA PRO A 171 -6.02 29.80 5.45
C PRO A 171 -4.72 29.04 5.18
N THR A 172 -3.63 29.78 4.93
CA THR A 172 -2.33 29.15 4.60
C THR A 172 -1.55 28.78 5.86
N ILE A 173 -2.16 27.99 6.75
CA ILE A 173 -1.60 27.57 8.07
C ILE A 173 -0.32 26.72 7.96
N TYR A 174 0.01 26.24 6.76
CA TYR A 174 1.22 25.47 6.48
C TYR A 174 2.46 26.33 6.15
N GLN A 175 2.33 27.66 6.16
CA GLN A 175 3.44 28.58 5.92
C GLN A 175 3.39 29.77 6.89
N ARG A 176 4.55 30.33 7.21
CA ARG A 176 4.70 31.63 7.87
C ARG A 176 5.52 32.54 6.96
N PRO A 177 4.86 33.35 6.13
CA PRO A 177 5.56 34.21 5.16
C PRO A 177 6.50 35.20 5.84
N GLU A 178 6.13 35.73 7.01
CA GLU A 178 6.94 36.68 7.78
C GLU A 178 8.28 36.08 8.24
N GLU A 179 8.26 34.78 8.58
CA GLU A 179 9.44 34.03 9.02
C GLU A 179 10.15 33.32 7.85
N ASN A 180 9.63 33.44 6.61
CA ASN A 180 10.06 32.67 5.45
C ASN A 180 10.09 31.15 5.70
N GLN A 181 9.12 30.63 6.45
CA GLN A 181 9.04 29.22 6.84
C GLN A 181 7.90 28.49 6.13
N ILE A 182 8.16 27.23 5.77
CA ILE A 182 7.17 26.30 5.23
C ILE A 182 7.21 25.00 6.02
N PHE A 183 6.07 24.60 6.57
CA PHE A 183 5.93 23.38 7.35
C PHE A 183 5.60 22.20 6.42
N SER A 184 6.59 21.74 5.65
CA SER A 184 6.41 20.74 4.59
C SER A 184 5.74 19.43 5.03
N ILE A 185 6.04 18.95 6.24
CA ILE A 185 5.40 17.74 6.80
C ILE A 185 3.92 17.99 7.08
N PHE A 186 3.60 19.15 7.66
CA PHE A 186 2.24 19.55 7.95
C PHE A 186 1.45 19.83 6.66
N TYR A 187 2.06 20.51 5.67
CA TYR A 187 1.46 20.73 4.35
C TYR A 187 0.96 19.43 3.71
N ARG A 188 1.73 18.35 3.77
CA ARG A 188 1.31 17.05 3.19
C ARG A 188 0.07 16.48 3.89
N LYS A 189 0.04 16.54 5.22
CA LYS A 189 -1.12 16.10 6.01
C LYS A 189 -2.35 16.95 5.69
N PHE A 190 -2.17 18.26 5.67
CA PHE A 190 -3.20 19.24 5.34
C PHE A 190 -3.75 19.04 3.92
N ALA A 191 -2.88 18.89 2.91
CA ALA A 191 -3.27 18.66 1.52
C ALA A 191 -4.06 17.36 1.35
N THR A 192 -3.65 16.29 2.03
CA THR A 192 -4.35 14.99 2.01
C THR A 192 -5.76 15.12 2.60
N GLN A 193 -5.88 15.72 3.79
CA GLN A 193 -7.18 15.89 4.44
C GLN A 193 -8.09 16.84 3.66
N LEU A 194 -7.57 17.98 3.20
CA LEU A 194 -8.33 18.92 2.37
C LEU A 194 -8.79 18.26 1.06
N SER A 195 -7.95 17.41 0.45
CA SER A 195 -8.32 16.67 -0.75
C SER A 195 -9.54 15.78 -0.52
N GLU A 196 -9.55 15.04 0.60
CA GLU A 196 -10.66 14.19 0.99
C GLU A 196 -11.93 14.98 1.32
N ILE A 197 -11.79 16.08 2.07
CA ILE A 197 -12.90 16.97 2.44
C ILE A 197 -13.61 17.48 1.18
N ILE A 198 -12.86 17.93 0.18
CA ILE A 198 -13.41 18.39 -1.10
C ILE A 198 -14.15 17.25 -1.80
N LYS A 199 -13.55 16.05 -1.90
CA LYS A 199 -14.20 14.89 -2.55
C LYS A 199 -15.51 14.51 -1.86
N ARG A 200 -15.55 14.48 -0.52
CA ARG A 200 -16.78 14.19 0.24
C ARG A 200 -17.86 15.24 -0.02
N ALA A 201 -17.51 16.53 0.02
CA ALA A 201 -18.46 17.61 -0.25
C ALA A 201 -18.99 17.58 -1.69
N VAL A 202 -18.12 17.36 -2.67
CA VAL A 202 -18.48 17.20 -4.08
C VAL A 202 -19.38 15.97 -4.26
N TYR A 203 -19.08 14.85 -3.62
CA TYR A 203 -19.92 13.65 -3.70
C TYR A 203 -21.35 13.90 -3.19
N GLU A 204 -21.49 14.65 -2.10
CA GLU A 204 -22.82 15.08 -1.62
C GLU A 204 -23.55 15.98 -2.62
N PHE A 205 -22.83 16.87 -3.32
CA PHE A 205 -23.41 17.64 -4.42
C PHE A 205 -23.93 16.71 -5.53
N ILE A 206 -23.09 15.77 -5.98
CA ILE A 206 -23.41 14.83 -7.05
C ILE A 206 -24.64 13.99 -6.67
N ARG A 207 -24.64 13.38 -5.49
CA ARG A 207 -25.72 12.51 -5.03
C ARG A 207 -27.08 13.21 -5.00
N VAL A 208 -27.10 14.50 -4.68
CA VAL A 208 -28.34 15.28 -4.49
C VAL A 208 -28.77 16.02 -5.76
N GLN A 209 -27.83 16.49 -6.59
CA GLN A 209 -28.08 17.44 -7.67
C GLN A 209 -27.85 16.88 -9.08
N THR A 210 -27.33 15.66 -9.22
CA THR A 210 -26.97 15.07 -10.53
C THR A 210 -27.65 13.71 -10.76
N SER A 211 -27.53 13.17 -11.97
CA SER A 211 -27.91 11.79 -12.30
C SER A 211 -27.03 10.70 -11.65
N ASN A 212 -26.08 11.12 -10.80
CA ASN A 212 -25.11 10.34 -10.02
C ASN A 212 -24.62 9.02 -10.65
N PRO A 213 -23.55 9.06 -11.47
CA PRO A 213 -22.89 7.85 -11.96
C PRO A 213 -21.90 7.23 -10.94
N PHE A 214 -21.76 7.79 -9.74
CA PHE A 214 -20.74 7.39 -8.77
C PHE A 214 -21.37 6.77 -7.50
N HIS A 215 -20.86 5.62 -7.09
CA HIS A 215 -21.34 4.93 -5.89
C HIS A 215 -20.51 5.25 -4.62
N HIS A 216 -19.36 5.91 -4.77
CA HIS A 216 -18.47 6.27 -3.66
C HIS A 216 -17.66 7.55 -3.94
N TYR A 217 -17.40 8.36 -2.92
CA TYR A 217 -16.68 9.65 -3.06
C TYR A 217 -15.25 9.50 -3.57
N LEU A 218 -14.59 8.38 -3.26
CA LEU A 218 -13.23 8.07 -3.70
C LEU A 218 -13.11 8.00 -5.23
N MET A 219 -14.20 7.68 -5.95
CA MET A 219 -14.23 7.67 -7.41
C MET A 219 -13.96 9.05 -8.03
N LEU A 220 -14.00 10.13 -7.25
CA LEU A 220 -13.70 11.49 -7.68
C LEU A 220 -12.20 11.83 -7.61
N GLY A 221 -11.36 10.92 -7.09
CA GLY A 221 -9.91 11.06 -7.13
C GLY A 221 -9.33 10.92 -8.53
N LYS A 222 -8.03 11.27 -8.64
CA LYS A 222 -7.29 11.13 -9.90
C LYS A 222 -7.38 9.69 -10.42
N THR A 223 -7.30 9.48 -11.71
CA THR A 223 -7.30 8.13 -12.30
C THR A 223 -6.09 7.91 -13.18
N ASN A 224 -5.53 8.99 -13.71
CA ASN A 224 -4.35 8.92 -14.53
C ASN A 224 -3.07 8.92 -13.66
N LEU A 225 -2.13 8.05 -14.00
CA LEU A 225 -0.80 8.04 -13.41
C LEU A 225 0.07 9.01 -14.20
N ASP A 226 0.41 10.15 -13.60
CA ASP A 226 1.30 11.10 -14.26
C ASP A 226 2.72 10.53 -14.46
N ARG A 227 3.47 11.13 -15.39
CA ARG A 227 4.82 10.68 -15.74
C ARG A 227 5.76 10.62 -14.53
N ILE A 228 5.67 11.59 -13.62
CA ILE A 228 6.55 11.68 -12.44
C ILE A 228 6.28 10.49 -11.52
N THR A 229 5.01 10.14 -11.33
CA THR A 229 4.56 9.02 -10.52
C THR A 229 5.04 7.70 -11.11
N MET A 230 4.88 7.50 -12.42
CA MET A 230 5.32 6.27 -13.11
C MET A 230 6.85 6.11 -13.09
N GLU A 231 7.59 7.20 -13.24
CA GLU A 231 9.06 7.21 -13.15
C GLU A 231 9.52 6.87 -11.73
N ALA A 232 8.93 7.53 -10.71
CA ALA A 232 9.23 7.26 -9.32
C ALA A 232 8.97 5.79 -8.93
N ASP A 233 7.79 5.28 -9.29
CA ASP A 233 7.42 3.87 -9.09
C ASP A 233 8.39 2.91 -9.79
N SER A 234 8.78 3.22 -11.03
CA SER A 234 9.74 2.40 -11.79
C SER A 234 11.11 2.33 -11.13
N VAL A 235 11.64 3.48 -10.70
CA VAL A 235 12.96 3.53 -10.06
C VAL A 235 12.95 2.81 -8.72
N LEU A 236 11.90 2.98 -7.91
CA LEU A 236 11.76 2.27 -6.63
C LEU A 236 11.69 0.75 -6.81
N ALA A 237 10.90 0.28 -7.78
CA ALA A 237 10.81 -1.15 -8.09
C ALA A 237 12.16 -1.74 -8.53
N GLU A 238 12.88 -1.04 -9.42
CA GLU A 238 14.19 -1.47 -9.92
C GLU A 238 15.22 -1.62 -8.79
N ILE A 239 15.31 -0.63 -7.88
CA ILE A 239 16.24 -0.68 -6.74
C ILE A 239 15.86 -1.83 -5.79
N SER A 240 14.55 -1.99 -5.51
CA SER A 240 14.05 -3.03 -4.61
C SER A 240 14.33 -4.44 -5.13
N GLU A 241 14.04 -4.73 -6.41
CA GLU A 241 14.28 -6.05 -7.03
C GLU A 241 15.78 -6.35 -7.13
N GLY A 242 16.59 -5.37 -7.56
CA GLY A 242 18.04 -5.54 -7.71
C GLY A 242 18.79 -5.78 -6.39
N MET A 243 18.21 -5.39 -5.25
CA MET A 243 18.85 -5.53 -3.95
C MET A 243 19.02 -7.00 -3.53
N SER A 244 18.07 -7.88 -3.83
CA SER A 244 18.09 -9.29 -3.38
C SER A 244 18.40 -9.43 -1.88
N PHE A 245 17.76 -8.61 -1.04
CA PHE A 245 18.09 -8.43 0.39
C PHE A 245 18.24 -9.75 1.17
N LEU A 246 17.26 -10.66 1.07
CA LEU A 246 17.27 -11.93 1.81
C LEU A 246 18.44 -12.84 1.43
N MET A 247 18.82 -12.86 0.15
CA MET A 247 19.96 -13.65 -0.32
C MET A 247 21.29 -13.12 0.22
N ARG A 248 21.38 -11.81 0.46
CA ARG A 248 22.57 -11.14 1.00
C ARG A 248 22.64 -11.20 2.52
N THR A 249 21.53 -11.39 3.22
CA THR A 249 21.49 -11.53 4.69
C THR A 249 21.44 -12.98 5.17
N THR A 250 21.34 -13.95 4.25
CA THR A 250 21.34 -15.39 4.57
C THR A 250 22.77 -15.97 4.50
N PRO A 251 23.22 -16.70 5.53
CA PRO A 251 24.57 -17.26 5.56
C PRO A 251 24.74 -18.43 4.59
N VAL A 252 25.96 -18.57 4.03
CA VAL A 252 26.30 -19.61 3.05
C VAL A 252 26.82 -20.91 3.68
N ASN A 253 27.21 -20.88 4.96
CA ASN A 253 27.81 -22.00 5.68
C ASN A 253 26.92 -22.59 6.79
N SER A 254 25.61 -22.33 6.78
CA SER A 254 24.67 -22.74 7.84
C SER A 254 24.71 -24.24 8.16
N THR A 255 24.82 -25.11 7.15
CA THR A 255 24.90 -26.56 7.36
C THR A 255 26.23 -26.99 7.98
N GLN A 256 27.34 -26.35 7.60
CA GLN A 256 28.65 -26.65 8.18
C GLN A 256 28.72 -26.20 9.64
N GLU A 257 28.15 -25.03 9.95
CA GLU A 257 28.08 -24.51 11.31
C GLU A 257 27.16 -25.33 12.21
N TRP A 258 26.09 -25.92 11.66
CA TRP A 258 25.27 -26.89 12.40
C TRP A 258 26.11 -28.08 12.91
N GLU A 259 26.95 -28.68 12.06
CA GLU A 259 27.79 -29.82 12.45
C GLU A 259 28.83 -29.42 13.51
N LYS A 260 29.41 -28.21 13.42
CA LYS A 260 30.31 -27.68 14.46
C LYS A 260 29.59 -27.43 15.77
N PHE A 261 28.40 -26.82 15.71
CA PHE A 261 27.56 -26.54 16.86
C PHE A 261 27.20 -27.82 17.62
N LYS A 262 26.76 -28.84 16.89
CA LYS A 262 26.50 -30.18 17.43
C LYS A 262 27.74 -30.82 18.05
N LYS A 263 28.90 -30.78 17.38
CA LYS A 263 30.17 -31.31 17.91
C LYS A 263 30.63 -30.60 19.18
N SER A 264 30.25 -29.34 19.37
CA SER A 264 30.53 -28.57 20.58
C SER A 264 29.54 -28.83 21.72
N ASN A 265 28.62 -29.79 21.58
CA ASN A 265 27.50 -30.00 22.51
C ASN A 265 26.70 -28.71 22.75
N PHE A 266 26.44 -27.96 21.66
CA PHE A 266 25.63 -26.75 21.66
C PHE A 266 26.16 -25.59 22.53
N SER A 267 27.44 -25.59 22.88
CA SER A 267 28.04 -24.61 23.81
C SER A 267 28.72 -23.41 23.14
N LYS A 268 29.07 -23.51 21.85
CA LYS A 268 29.80 -22.44 21.13
C LYS A 268 28.92 -21.76 20.10
N THR A 269 28.87 -20.43 20.09
CA THR A 269 28.14 -19.67 19.08
C THR A 269 28.66 -19.96 17.66
N PRO A 270 27.77 -20.26 16.69
CA PRO A 270 28.12 -20.42 15.28
C PRO A 270 28.79 -19.20 14.66
N SER A 271 29.71 -19.42 13.72
CA SER A 271 30.37 -18.34 12.96
C SER A 271 29.85 -18.32 11.53
N PHE A 272 28.92 -17.39 11.26
CA PHE A 272 28.23 -17.31 9.98
C PHE A 272 28.99 -16.46 8.95
N ASN A 273 29.13 -17.02 7.74
CA ASN A 273 29.73 -16.36 6.59
C ASN A 273 28.66 -15.94 5.59
N TYR A 274 28.85 -14.76 4.98
CA TYR A 274 27.88 -14.17 4.05
C TYR A 274 28.51 -13.91 2.69
N ARG A 275 27.65 -13.83 1.66
CA ARG A 275 28.06 -13.42 0.30
C ARG A 275 28.58 -11.98 0.31
N LEU A 276 29.54 -11.69 -0.56
CA LEU A 276 29.95 -10.31 -0.81
C LEU A 276 28.77 -9.52 -1.39
N VAL A 277 28.59 -8.28 -0.92
CA VAL A 277 27.54 -7.39 -1.40
C VAL A 277 28.02 -6.75 -2.71
N ALA A 278 27.57 -7.30 -3.83
CA ALA A 278 27.82 -6.76 -5.17
C ALA A 278 26.85 -5.60 -5.52
N LEU A 279 26.68 -4.65 -4.61
CA LEU A 279 26.04 -3.36 -4.83
C LEU A 279 26.70 -2.33 -3.92
N ASP A 280 26.74 -1.07 -4.34
CA ASP A 280 27.17 0.05 -3.50
C ASP A 280 25.92 0.70 -2.88
N PRO A 281 25.69 0.52 -1.56
CA PRO A 281 24.50 1.05 -0.91
C PRO A 281 24.42 2.58 -0.94
N GLU A 282 25.54 3.31 -0.91
CA GLU A 282 25.53 4.78 -0.98
C GLU A 282 25.08 5.27 -2.36
N GLN A 283 25.55 4.62 -3.44
CA GLN A 283 25.11 4.93 -4.79
C GLN A 283 23.60 4.66 -4.97
N GLN A 284 23.10 3.56 -4.40
CA GLN A 284 21.66 3.27 -4.43
C GLN A 284 20.85 4.29 -3.62
N LYS A 285 21.35 4.73 -2.45
CA LYS A 285 20.72 5.79 -1.65
C LYS A 285 20.65 7.12 -2.42
N ARG A 286 21.69 7.51 -3.17
CA ARG A 286 21.64 8.71 -4.04
C ARG A 286 20.54 8.58 -5.09
N LYS A 287 20.53 7.47 -5.85
CA LYS A 287 19.47 7.17 -6.84
C LYS A 287 18.06 7.22 -6.23
N LEU A 288 17.92 6.73 -4.99
CA LEU A 288 16.68 6.69 -4.23
C LEU A 288 16.17 8.08 -3.81
N TYR A 289 17.09 8.97 -3.42
CA TYR A 289 16.75 10.32 -2.94
C TYR A 289 16.65 11.37 -4.05
N ASP A 290 17.18 11.09 -5.24
CA ASP A 290 16.99 11.92 -6.44
C ASP A 290 15.56 11.82 -7.02
N ILE A 291 14.74 10.88 -6.53
CA ILE A 291 13.34 10.72 -6.94
C ILE A 291 12.49 11.89 -6.40
N PRO A 292 11.86 12.71 -7.27
CA PRO A 292 11.15 13.92 -6.87
C PRO A 292 9.72 13.62 -6.36
N LEU A 293 9.61 12.85 -5.28
CA LEU A 293 8.33 12.42 -4.70
C LEU A 293 7.46 13.60 -4.22
N GLU A 294 8.02 14.77 -3.97
CA GLU A 294 7.31 16.02 -3.67
C GLU A 294 6.48 16.56 -4.84
N LYS A 295 6.72 16.09 -6.08
CA LYS A 295 5.98 16.47 -7.28
C LYS A 295 4.87 15.50 -7.66
N VAL A 296 4.68 14.42 -6.90
CA VAL A 296 3.55 13.49 -7.08
C VAL A 296 2.30 14.15 -6.53
N ASP A 297 1.34 14.43 -7.40
CA ASP A 297 0.13 15.19 -7.06
C ASP A 297 -0.90 14.35 -6.29
N ASP A 298 -0.94 13.04 -6.54
CA ASP A 298 -1.86 12.12 -5.88
C ASP A 298 -1.38 11.81 -4.44
N PRO A 299 -2.13 12.21 -3.39
CA PRO A 299 -1.71 11.98 -2.01
C PRO A 299 -1.55 10.50 -1.64
N THR A 300 -2.40 9.62 -2.16
CA THR A 300 -2.36 8.17 -1.89
C THR A 300 -1.09 7.56 -2.46
N LEU A 301 -0.81 7.83 -3.74
CA LEU A 301 0.38 7.30 -4.40
C LEU A 301 1.65 7.92 -3.81
N ALA A 302 1.64 9.21 -3.48
CA ALA A 302 2.76 9.88 -2.86
C ALA A 302 3.05 9.36 -1.43
N TYR A 303 2.05 8.83 -0.73
CA TYR A 303 2.24 8.12 0.55
C TYR A 303 2.93 6.76 0.31
N ILE A 304 2.36 5.93 -0.56
CA ILE A 304 2.87 4.59 -0.90
C ILE A 304 4.35 4.64 -1.33
N LEU A 305 4.68 5.55 -2.26
CA LEU A 305 6.04 5.67 -2.80
C LEU A 305 7.04 6.17 -1.75
N ARG A 306 6.62 7.06 -0.84
CA ARG A 306 7.49 7.55 0.25
C ARG A 306 7.75 6.48 1.30
N ASP A 307 6.73 5.70 1.64
CA ASP A 307 6.86 4.63 2.61
C ASP A 307 7.78 3.52 2.06
N LYS A 308 7.60 3.19 0.77
CA LYS A 308 8.51 2.27 0.07
C LYS A 308 9.95 2.80 0.02
N ARG A 309 10.14 4.10 -0.24
CA ARG A 309 11.47 4.72 -0.21
C ARG A 309 12.16 4.52 1.14
N LEU A 310 11.45 4.72 2.24
CA LEU A 310 11.97 4.55 3.60
C LEU A 310 12.31 3.08 3.90
N GLU A 311 11.50 2.12 3.43
CA GLU A 311 11.82 0.70 3.52
C GLU A 311 13.13 0.36 2.81
N ILE A 312 13.28 0.79 1.54
CA ILE A 312 14.49 0.52 0.75
C ILE A 312 15.73 1.13 1.41
N GLU A 313 15.62 2.37 1.91
CA GLU A 313 16.71 3.03 2.65
C GLU A 313 17.16 2.21 3.87
N LYS A 314 16.20 1.75 4.69
CA LYS A 314 16.48 0.91 5.86
C LYS A 314 17.17 -0.38 5.44
N GLN A 315 16.69 -1.05 4.40
CA GLN A 315 17.30 -2.28 3.89
C GLN A 315 18.73 -2.07 3.38
N LEU A 316 18.99 -0.95 2.66
CA LEU A 316 20.35 -0.59 2.22
C LEU A 316 21.27 -0.35 3.41
N THR A 317 20.79 0.34 4.44
CA THR A 317 21.56 0.61 5.66
C THR A 317 21.81 -0.68 6.45
N MET A 318 20.84 -1.60 6.50
CA MET A 318 21.07 -2.94 7.06
C MET A 318 22.16 -3.70 6.29
N LEU A 319 22.27 -3.55 4.97
CA LEU A 319 23.34 -4.23 4.23
C LEU A 319 24.73 -3.66 4.55
N GLU A 320 24.85 -2.35 4.81
CA GLU A 320 26.08 -1.71 5.28
C GLU A 320 26.47 -2.20 6.68
N GLU A 321 25.48 -2.29 7.59
CA GLU A 321 25.66 -2.67 8.99
C GLU A 321 25.69 -4.18 9.23
N ARG A 322 25.73 -5.01 8.18
CA ARG A 322 25.66 -6.46 8.30
C ARG A 322 26.79 -7.01 9.19
N GLY A 323 26.40 -7.65 10.29
CA GLY A 323 27.32 -8.20 11.29
C GLY A 323 27.57 -7.29 12.49
N THR A 324 26.96 -6.10 12.55
CA THR A 324 26.99 -5.20 13.70
C THR A 324 25.66 -5.24 14.45
N ASP A 325 25.62 -4.69 15.68
CA ASP A 325 24.38 -4.55 16.44
C ASP A 325 23.39 -3.57 15.79
N SER A 326 23.89 -2.60 15.01
CA SER A 326 23.06 -1.64 14.26
C SER A 326 22.12 -2.35 13.27
N PHE A 327 22.56 -3.47 12.68
CA PHE A 327 21.72 -4.29 11.80
C PHE A 327 20.39 -4.66 12.47
N ARG A 328 20.47 -5.10 13.73
CA ARG A 328 19.29 -5.52 14.50
C ARG A 328 18.36 -4.35 14.77
N PHE A 329 18.88 -3.22 15.25
CA PHE A 329 18.04 -2.06 15.57
C PHE A 329 17.34 -1.49 14.33
N ILE A 330 18.02 -1.45 13.19
CA ILE A 330 17.41 -1.03 11.92
C ILE A 330 16.37 -2.06 11.48
N GLY A 331 16.66 -3.36 11.62
CA GLY A 331 15.72 -4.44 11.35
C GLY A 331 14.45 -4.36 12.19
N GLU A 332 14.56 -4.13 13.50
CA GLU A 332 13.43 -3.91 14.40
C GLU A 332 12.61 -2.66 13.99
N SER A 333 13.27 -1.60 13.52
CA SER A 333 12.57 -0.43 12.97
C SER A 333 11.84 -0.68 11.65
N LEU A 334 12.19 -1.75 10.93
CA LEU A 334 11.61 -2.11 9.62
C LEU A 334 10.48 -3.14 9.76
N TYR A 335 10.71 -4.20 10.52
CA TYR A 335 9.74 -5.29 10.70
C TYR A 335 8.84 -5.12 11.94
N GLY A 336 9.09 -4.06 12.73
CA GLY A 336 8.38 -3.79 13.97
C GLY A 336 8.99 -4.53 15.16
N ALA A 337 8.61 -4.06 16.35
CA ALA A 337 8.77 -4.83 17.58
C ALA A 337 7.78 -6.00 17.57
N ILE A 338 8.08 -7.05 18.34
CA ILE A 338 7.15 -8.16 18.49
C ILE A 338 6.02 -7.70 19.40
N GLU A 339 4.83 -7.61 18.81
CA GLU A 339 3.62 -7.24 19.52
C GLU A 339 3.29 -8.27 20.61
N GLU A 340 2.82 -7.79 21.76
CA GLU A 340 2.51 -8.62 22.92
C GLU A 340 1.45 -9.68 22.59
N GLU A 341 0.46 -9.32 21.77
CA GLU A 341 -0.58 -10.25 21.30
C GLU A 341 0.01 -11.41 20.48
N VAL A 342 1.00 -11.14 19.63
CA VAL A 342 1.68 -12.15 18.81
C VAL A 342 2.54 -13.06 19.68
N LEU A 343 3.22 -12.50 20.68
CA LEU A 343 3.99 -13.26 21.67
C LEU A 343 3.07 -14.19 22.48
N ASN A 344 1.93 -13.67 22.95
CA ASN A 344 0.95 -14.45 23.71
C ASN A 344 0.38 -15.59 22.85
N GLY A 345 -0.01 -15.30 21.60
CA GLY A 345 -0.45 -16.33 20.66
C GLY A 345 0.62 -17.41 20.38
N ALA A 346 1.89 -17.03 20.31
CA ALA A 346 2.99 -17.99 20.19
C ALA A 346 3.12 -18.89 21.44
N ASN A 347 3.02 -18.32 22.64
CA ASN A 347 3.04 -19.09 23.88
C ASN A 347 1.85 -20.04 23.97
N GLU A 348 0.64 -19.58 23.69
CA GLU A 348 -0.58 -20.40 23.68
C GLU A 348 -0.45 -21.61 22.74
N ILE A 349 0.10 -21.42 21.53
CA ILE A 349 0.38 -22.52 20.59
C ILE A 349 1.33 -23.54 21.21
N LEU A 350 2.43 -23.08 21.82
CA LEU A 350 3.46 -23.97 22.38
C LEU A 350 2.99 -24.68 23.66
N GLU A 351 2.08 -24.09 24.41
CA GLU A 351 1.41 -24.69 25.58
C GLU A 351 0.35 -25.71 25.17
N ALA A 352 -0.51 -25.38 24.20
CA ALA A 352 -1.55 -26.27 23.70
C ALA A 352 -0.97 -27.51 23.00
N PHE A 353 0.15 -27.34 22.30
CA PHE A 353 0.83 -28.41 21.58
C PHE A 353 2.27 -28.54 22.10
N PRO A 354 2.53 -29.10 23.29
CA PRO A 354 3.85 -29.07 23.94
C PRO A 354 4.93 -29.89 23.21
N LYS A 355 4.51 -30.83 22.34
CA LYS A 355 5.38 -31.63 21.49
C LYS A 355 4.88 -31.62 20.06
N GLY A 356 5.81 -31.80 19.13
CA GLY A 356 5.48 -32.01 17.73
C GLY A 356 4.71 -33.31 17.50
N GLU A 357 3.98 -33.38 16.40
CA GLU A 357 3.35 -34.62 15.95
C GLU A 357 4.42 -35.59 15.39
N ASN A 358 4.34 -36.86 15.82
CA ASN A 358 5.11 -37.94 15.23
C ASN A 358 4.42 -38.38 13.94
N VAL A 359 4.93 -37.93 12.81
CA VAL A 359 4.46 -38.37 11.51
C VAL A 359 4.96 -39.82 11.32
N ALA A 360 4.09 -40.82 11.55
CA ALA A 360 4.35 -42.21 11.17
C ALA A 360 4.78 -42.29 9.70
N SER A 361 5.40 -43.38 9.23
CA SER A 361 5.96 -43.48 7.88
C SER A 361 4.91 -43.25 6.78
N GLN A 362 4.71 -41.99 6.40
CA GLN A 362 3.80 -41.57 5.36
C GLN A 362 4.53 -41.61 4.01
N LYS A 363 3.75 -41.75 2.93
CA LYS A 363 4.27 -41.68 1.57
C LYS A 363 5.02 -40.36 1.40
N LYS A 364 6.28 -40.44 1.01
CA LYS A 364 7.09 -39.26 0.72
C LYS A 364 7.11 -38.97 -0.77
N PHE A 365 7.11 -37.69 -1.11
CA PHE A 365 7.41 -37.17 -2.44
C PHE A 365 8.85 -36.66 -2.48
N ASN A 366 9.53 -36.96 -3.58
CA ASN A 366 10.80 -36.33 -3.92
C ASN A 366 10.59 -35.04 -4.73
N CYS A 367 11.69 -34.41 -5.16
CA CYS A 367 11.67 -33.20 -5.97
C CYS A 367 10.88 -33.34 -7.28
N HIS A 368 10.98 -34.47 -7.98
CA HIS A 368 10.28 -34.71 -9.26
C HIS A 368 8.78 -34.94 -9.06
N ASP A 369 8.39 -35.69 -8.01
CA ASP A 369 6.98 -35.89 -7.66
C ASP A 369 6.30 -34.55 -7.36
N PHE A 370 6.94 -33.73 -6.52
CA PHE A 370 6.45 -32.39 -6.19
C PHE A 370 6.41 -31.48 -7.43
N ALA A 371 7.47 -31.46 -8.24
CA ALA A 371 7.55 -30.65 -9.45
C ALA A 371 6.42 -30.96 -10.44
N LYS A 372 6.05 -32.24 -10.58
CA LYS A 372 4.92 -32.65 -11.44
C LYS A 372 3.61 -32.02 -10.98
N HIS A 373 3.30 -32.08 -9.69
CA HIS A 373 2.08 -31.48 -9.14
C HIS A 373 2.12 -29.95 -9.19
N ALA A 374 3.27 -29.34 -8.90
CA ALA A 374 3.43 -27.89 -8.99
C ALA A 374 3.28 -27.39 -10.43
N GLN A 375 3.76 -28.15 -11.41
CA GLN A 375 3.63 -27.81 -12.83
C GLN A 375 2.16 -27.73 -13.27
N GLU A 376 1.27 -28.56 -12.72
CA GLU A 376 -0.17 -28.50 -13.01
C GLU A 376 -0.79 -27.16 -12.55
N GLU A 377 -0.41 -26.67 -11.37
CA GLU A 377 -0.88 -25.38 -10.85
C GLU A 377 -0.23 -24.21 -11.61
N VAL A 378 1.06 -24.31 -11.93
CA VAL A 378 1.78 -23.30 -12.73
C VAL A 378 1.19 -23.17 -14.13
N ASN A 379 0.88 -24.29 -14.80
CA ASN A 379 0.26 -24.28 -16.14
C ASN A 379 -1.11 -23.58 -16.12
N HIS A 380 -1.90 -23.78 -15.06
CA HIS A 380 -3.18 -23.10 -14.91
C HIS A 380 -3.02 -21.57 -14.86
N TYR A 381 -2.09 -21.06 -14.04
CA TYR A 381 -1.85 -19.61 -13.99
C TYR A 381 -1.17 -19.09 -15.26
N GLN A 382 -0.35 -19.89 -15.95
CA GLN A 382 0.24 -19.53 -17.23
C GLN A 382 -0.82 -19.23 -18.30
N GLU A 383 -1.96 -19.94 -18.31
CA GLU A 383 -3.10 -19.66 -19.19
C GLU A 383 -3.77 -18.30 -18.88
N LEU A 384 -3.82 -17.92 -17.61
CA LEU A 384 -4.42 -16.66 -17.14
C LEU A 384 -3.48 -15.46 -17.34
N PHE A 385 -2.16 -15.69 -17.38
CA PHE A 385 -1.14 -14.67 -17.54
C PHE A 385 -0.22 -14.96 -18.75
N PRO A 386 -0.74 -14.92 -19.99
CA PRO A 386 0.01 -15.33 -21.18
C PRO A 386 1.22 -14.44 -21.52
N ASN A 387 1.32 -13.25 -20.90
CA ASN A 387 2.43 -12.31 -21.10
C ASN A 387 3.58 -12.50 -20.11
N LEU A 388 3.45 -13.44 -19.16
CA LEU A 388 4.48 -13.77 -18.18
C LEU A 388 5.01 -15.18 -18.45
N GLU A 389 6.28 -15.43 -18.14
CA GLU A 389 6.88 -16.76 -18.25
C GLU A 389 6.94 -17.39 -16.86
N LEU A 390 6.02 -18.31 -16.57
CA LEU A 390 6.00 -19.05 -15.32
C LEU A 390 6.71 -20.40 -15.51
N SER A 391 7.56 -20.76 -14.57
CA SER A 391 8.38 -21.96 -14.69
C SER A 391 8.58 -22.70 -13.36
N VAL A 392 8.90 -23.99 -13.47
CA VAL A 392 9.30 -24.84 -12.35
C VAL A 392 10.70 -25.37 -12.65
N GLU A 393 11.65 -25.11 -11.75
CA GLU A 393 13.05 -25.51 -11.92
C GLU A 393 13.55 -26.34 -10.74
N ILE A 394 14.20 -27.47 -11.03
CA ILE A 394 14.91 -28.27 -10.02
C ILE A 394 16.39 -27.87 -10.03
N ARG A 395 16.92 -27.48 -8.86
CA ARG A 395 18.26 -26.92 -8.71
C ARG A 395 19.00 -27.50 -7.51
N SER A 396 20.31 -27.65 -7.65
CA SER A 396 21.21 -28.12 -6.58
C SER A 396 21.69 -27.01 -5.64
N ASP A 397 21.56 -25.74 -6.04
CA ASP A 397 22.03 -24.56 -5.29
C ASP A 397 20.92 -23.88 -4.46
N VAL A 398 19.71 -24.45 -4.45
CA VAL A 398 18.56 -24.00 -3.68
C VAL A 398 18.29 -24.95 -2.52
N ALA A 399 17.99 -24.39 -1.34
CA ALA A 399 17.59 -25.15 -0.17
C ALA A 399 16.05 -25.20 -0.07
N GLY A 400 15.48 -26.41 -0.06
CA GLY A 400 14.02 -26.59 0.07
C GLY A 400 13.25 -26.15 -1.17
N ILE A 401 12.27 -25.26 -0.99
CA ILE A 401 11.46 -24.66 -2.06
C ILE A 401 11.56 -23.14 -1.89
N MET A 402 11.63 -22.42 -3.01
CA MET A 402 11.71 -20.96 -3.04
C MET A 402 10.99 -20.42 -4.26
N VAL A 403 10.34 -19.27 -4.12
CA VAL A 403 9.82 -18.51 -5.26
C VAL A 403 10.79 -17.37 -5.59
N SER A 404 11.14 -17.26 -6.86
CA SER A 404 11.84 -16.11 -7.43
C SER A 404 10.99 -15.57 -8.57
N GLU A 405 10.31 -14.44 -8.32
CA GLU A 405 9.40 -13.82 -9.30
C GLU A 405 8.31 -14.80 -9.78
N THR A 406 8.36 -15.24 -11.05
CA THR A 406 7.42 -16.19 -11.66
C THR A 406 7.93 -17.64 -11.65
N THR A 407 9.10 -17.90 -11.07
CA THR A 407 9.74 -19.22 -11.07
C THR A 407 9.65 -19.89 -9.70
N LEU A 408 9.15 -21.12 -9.68
CA LEU A 408 9.23 -22.01 -8.53
C LEU A 408 10.53 -22.81 -8.57
N LEU A 409 11.43 -22.55 -7.63
CA LEU A 409 12.70 -23.25 -7.48
C LEU A 409 12.57 -24.37 -6.46
N ILE A 410 12.95 -25.58 -6.86
CA ILE A 410 12.86 -26.81 -6.06
C ILE A 410 14.25 -27.38 -5.86
N SER A 411 14.63 -27.67 -4.62
CA SER A 411 15.88 -28.37 -4.33
C SER A 411 15.87 -29.79 -4.88
N ASP A 412 16.95 -30.22 -5.52
CA ASP A 412 17.15 -31.61 -5.95
C ASP A 412 17.14 -32.62 -4.80
N GLN A 413 17.40 -32.15 -3.57
CA GLN A 413 17.36 -32.91 -2.32
C GLN A 413 16.01 -32.86 -1.61
N LEU A 414 14.98 -32.25 -2.22
CA LEU A 414 13.66 -32.14 -1.58
C LEU A 414 13.08 -33.53 -1.27
N SER A 415 12.66 -33.70 -0.02
CA SER A 415 11.87 -34.84 0.43
C SER A 415 10.81 -34.35 1.41
N MET A 416 9.55 -34.63 1.12
CA MET A 416 8.43 -34.15 1.92
C MET A 416 7.32 -35.20 2.03
N ASP A 417 6.42 -35.02 3.00
CA ASP A 417 5.21 -35.82 3.10
C ASP A 417 4.26 -35.47 1.95
N ALA A 418 3.75 -36.49 1.24
CA ALA A 418 2.82 -36.32 0.14
C ALA A 418 1.56 -35.54 0.52
N LYS A 419 1.08 -35.66 1.77
CA LYS A 419 -0.10 -34.88 2.24
C LYS A 419 0.14 -33.38 2.30
N ARG A 420 1.39 -32.94 2.40
CA ARG A 420 1.75 -31.52 2.43
C ARG A 420 1.93 -30.92 1.03
N CYS A 421 1.87 -31.73 -0.02
CA CYS A 421 2.14 -31.30 -1.39
C CYS A 421 1.22 -30.14 -1.81
N ASP A 422 -0.09 -30.30 -1.64
CA ASP A 422 -1.07 -29.28 -2.04
C ASP A 422 -0.91 -27.99 -1.22
N ALA A 423 -0.70 -28.09 0.10
CA ALA A 423 -0.46 -26.91 0.93
C ALA A 423 0.81 -26.13 0.55
N LEU A 424 1.91 -26.81 0.22
CA LEU A 424 3.10 -26.11 -0.28
C LEU A 424 2.89 -25.52 -1.67
N ILE A 425 2.14 -26.17 -2.55
CA ILE A 425 1.78 -25.59 -3.85
C ILE A 425 0.94 -24.34 -3.67
N GLN A 426 -0.07 -24.34 -2.79
CA GLN A 426 -0.89 -23.14 -2.57
C GLN A 426 -0.15 -22.03 -1.81
N HIS A 427 0.82 -22.40 -0.95
CA HIS A 427 1.73 -21.44 -0.32
C HIS A 427 2.60 -20.74 -1.36
N GLU A 428 3.30 -21.50 -2.21
CA GLU A 428 4.31 -20.94 -3.10
C GLU A 428 3.69 -20.42 -4.41
N VAL A 429 2.82 -21.21 -5.05
CA VAL A 429 2.20 -20.86 -6.34
C VAL A 429 0.91 -20.07 -6.14
N GLY A 430 -0.04 -20.63 -5.38
CA GLY A 430 -1.36 -20.04 -5.14
C GLY A 430 -1.35 -18.75 -4.32
N THR A 431 -0.20 -18.39 -3.72
CA THR A 431 0.00 -17.12 -3.01
C THR A 431 1.13 -16.32 -3.65
N HIS A 432 2.41 -16.72 -3.47
CA HIS A 432 3.54 -15.86 -3.84
C HIS A 432 3.67 -15.59 -5.35
N ILE A 433 3.55 -16.63 -6.19
CA ILE A 433 3.58 -16.45 -7.66
C ILE A 433 2.33 -15.72 -8.13
N LEU A 434 1.14 -16.10 -7.64
CA LEU A 434 -0.11 -15.46 -8.05
C LEU A 434 -0.14 -13.97 -7.72
N THR A 435 0.23 -13.56 -6.51
CA THR A 435 0.27 -12.13 -6.14
C THR A 435 1.34 -11.36 -6.92
N TYR A 436 2.45 -12.00 -7.29
CA TYR A 436 3.42 -11.41 -8.22
C TYR A 436 2.83 -11.20 -9.62
N CYS A 437 2.11 -12.20 -10.16
CA CYS A 437 1.46 -12.13 -11.47
C CYS A 437 0.34 -11.08 -11.52
N ASN A 438 -0.51 -11.05 -10.48
CA ASN A 438 -1.49 -10.00 -10.28
C ASN A 438 -0.81 -8.63 -10.23
N GLY A 439 0.25 -8.50 -9.44
CA GLY A 439 1.05 -7.27 -9.33
C GLY A 439 1.66 -6.80 -10.66
N LYS A 440 2.20 -7.71 -11.48
CA LYS A 440 2.74 -7.40 -12.81
C LYS A 440 1.66 -6.98 -13.80
N SER A 441 0.41 -7.37 -13.55
CA SER A 441 -0.75 -6.99 -14.37
C SER A 441 -1.34 -5.62 -13.97
N GLN A 442 -0.88 -5.03 -12.86
CA GLN A 442 -1.29 -3.71 -12.39
C GLN A 442 -0.52 -2.58 -13.09
N PRO A 443 -1.09 -1.37 -13.19
CA PRO A 443 -0.37 -0.20 -13.70
C PRO A 443 0.78 0.28 -12.81
N LEU A 444 0.77 -0.06 -11.52
CA LEU A 444 1.78 0.34 -10.53
C LEU A 444 2.72 -0.83 -10.22
N LYS A 445 4.02 -0.67 -10.47
CA LYS A 445 5.05 -1.70 -10.27
C LYS A 445 5.25 -2.07 -8.81
N GLN A 446 5.00 -1.16 -7.87
CA GLN A 446 4.98 -1.50 -6.44
C GLN A 446 3.98 -2.63 -6.11
N MET A 447 2.98 -2.90 -6.96
CA MET A 447 2.07 -4.03 -6.74
C MET A 447 2.74 -5.40 -6.91
N TYR A 448 3.86 -5.52 -7.63
CA TYR A 448 4.66 -6.76 -7.65
C TYR A 448 5.96 -6.65 -6.84
N ALA A 449 6.55 -5.44 -6.76
CA ALA A 449 7.77 -5.20 -5.98
C ALA A 449 7.50 -5.16 -4.47
N GLY A 450 6.25 -4.88 -4.09
CA GLY A 450 5.75 -4.85 -2.72
C GLY A 450 5.70 -3.45 -2.12
N PHE A 451 4.56 -3.06 -1.55
CA PHE A 451 4.46 -1.88 -0.67
C PHE A 451 5.27 -2.12 0.61
N ALA A 452 5.60 -1.08 1.37
CA ALA A 452 6.36 -1.25 2.60
C ALA A 452 5.69 -2.26 3.56
N GLY A 453 6.47 -3.19 4.10
CA GLY A 453 5.99 -4.21 5.03
C GLY A 453 5.11 -5.31 4.42
N TYR A 454 5.03 -5.43 3.09
CA TYR A 454 4.18 -6.42 2.39
C TYR A 454 4.41 -7.88 2.83
N ASP A 455 5.61 -8.20 3.32
CA ASP A 455 5.99 -9.54 3.77
C ASP A 455 4.97 -10.14 4.75
N GLN A 456 4.45 -9.33 5.68
CA GLN A 456 3.55 -9.81 6.73
C GLN A 456 2.24 -10.37 6.16
N LEU A 457 1.57 -9.65 5.25
CA LEU A 457 0.37 -10.14 4.61
C LEU A 457 0.66 -11.33 3.68
N GLN A 458 1.76 -11.29 2.90
CA GLN A 458 2.10 -12.40 2.00
C GLN A 458 2.31 -13.71 2.77
N GLU A 459 3.09 -13.68 3.84
CA GLU A 459 3.34 -14.86 4.66
C GLU A 459 2.08 -15.30 5.43
N GLY A 460 1.26 -14.33 5.89
CA GLY A 460 -0.04 -14.62 6.51
C GLY A 460 -1.01 -15.31 5.56
N LEU A 461 -1.14 -14.83 4.32
CA LEU A 461 -1.95 -15.45 3.27
C LEU A 461 -1.46 -16.85 2.91
N ALA A 462 -0.14 -17.03 2.84
CA ALA A 462 0.45 -18.31 2.48
C ALA A 462 0.19 -19.36 3.57
N VAL A 463 0.29 -18.99 4.85
CA VAL A 463 -0.09 -19.87 5.97
C VAL A 463 -1.61 -20.09 6.03
N LEU A 464 -2.42 -19.07 5.74
CA LEU A 464 -3.87 -19.22 5.59
C LEU A 464 -4.21 -20.23 4.50
N ALA A 465 -3.53 -20.17 3.35
CA ALA A 465 -3.71 -21.13 2.26
C ALA A 465 -3.40 -22.57 2.72
N GLU A 466 -2.30 -22.77 3.47
CA GLU A 466 -1.97 -24.07 4.08
C GLU A 466 -3.14 -24.61 4.95
N TYR A 467 -3.76 -23.75 5.77
CA TYR A 467 -4.93 -24.12 6.58
C TYR A 467 -6.16 -24.45 5.72
N LEU A 468 -6.51 -23.57 4.78
CA LEU A 468 -7.71 -23.71 3.97
C LEU A 468 -7.71 -25.02 3.18
N VAL A 469 -6.56 -25.46 2.68
CA VAL A 469 -6.42 -26.73 1.94
C VAL A 469 -6.09 -27.97 2.78
N ASN A 470 -6.19 -27.87 4.12
CA ASN A 470 -6.00 -28.99 5.07
C ASN A 470 -4.54 -29.48 5.22
N GLY A 471 -3.56 -28.61 4.99
CA GLY A 471 -2.15 -29.00 5.13
C GLY A 471 -1.38 -28.24 6.21
N LEU A 472 -2.03 -27.37 6.99
CA LEU A 472 -1.45 -26.83 8.21
C LEU A 472 -1.35 -27.94 9.26
N THR A 473 -0.19 -28.04 9.93
CA THR A 473 0.10 -29.13 10.87
C THR A 473 0.61 -28.61 12.21
N ILE A 474 0.59 -29.45 13.25
CA ILE A 474 1.10 -29.09 14.60
C ILE A 474 2.57 -28.66 14.51
N ASN A 475 3.40 -29.42 13.78
CA ASN A 475 4.81 -29.09 13.61
C ASN A 475 5.02 -27.74 12.92
N ARG A 476 4.17 -27.41 11.94
CA ARG A 476 4.22 -26.14 11.23
C ARG A 476 3.81 -24.98 12.13
N LEU A 477 2.71 -25.11 12.88
CA LEU A 477 2.25 -24.06 13.78
C LEU A 477 3.24 -23.80 14.92
N ARG A 478 3.80 -24.86 15.51
CA ARG A 478 4.90 -24.77 16.49
C ARG A 478 6.11 -24.05 15.90
N LEU A 479 6.52 -24.37 14.67
CA LEU A 479 7.66 -23.69 14.01
C LEU A 479 7.43 -22.17 13.90
N LEU A 480 6.22 -21.73 13.57
CA LEU A 480 5.88 -20.30 13.51
C LEU A 480 5.95 -19.64 14.89
N ALA A 481 5.38 -20.28 15.91
CA ALA A 481 5.47 -19.80 17.30
C ALA A 481 6.91 -19.73 17.81
N GLY A 482 7.72 -20.76 17.54
CA GLY A 482 9.13 -20.79 17.93
C GLY A 482 9.96 -19.67 17.30
N ARG A 483 9.62 -19.23 16.08
CA ARG A 483 10.26 -18.05 15.45
C ARG A 483 9.94 -16.76 16.18
N VAL A 484 8.71 -16.58 16.66
CA VAL A 484 8.31 -15.43 17.48
C VAL A 484 9.05 -15.42 18.81
N ILE A 485 9.08 -16.56 19.52
CA ILE A 485 9.82 -16.69 20.79
C ILE A 485 11.30 -16.40 20.60
N ALA A 486 11.91 -16.93 19.54
CA ALA A 486 13.32 -16.71 19.25
C ALA A 486 13.62 -15.24 18.91
N ALA A 487 12.77 -14.60 18.11
CA ALA A 487 12.88 -13.18 17.81
C ALA A 487 12.76 -12.32 19.08
N HIS A 488 11.86 -12.68 20.00
CA HIS A 488 11.70 -11.97 21.28
C HIS A 488 12.94 -12.16 22.15
N SER A 489 13.45 -13.38 22.25
CA SER A 489 14.67 -13.70 22.97
C SER A 489 15.86 -12.85 22.48
N LEU A 490 16.02 -12.71 21.16
CA LEU A 490 17.01 -11.81 20.55
C LEU A 490 16.81 -10.35 20.98
N SER A 491 15.58 -9.81 20.89
CA SER A 491 15.29 -8.42 21.26
C SER A 491 15.49 -8.14 22.75
N MET A 492 15.40 -9.16 23.61
CA MET A 492 15.76 -9.09 25.03
C MET A 492 17.27 -9.21 25.30
N GLY A 493 18.10 -9.31 24.26
CA GLY A 493 19.56 -9.35 24.37
C GLY A 493 20.13 -10.74 24.64
N ALA A 494 19.34 -11.81 24.51
CA ALA A 494 19.85 -13.16 24.67
C ALA A 494 20.88 -13.50 23.57
N SER A 495 21.85 -14.35 23.91
CA SER A 495 22.80 -14.92 22.97
C SER A 495 22.17 -16.03 22.11
N PHE A 496 22.88 -16.41 21.04
CA PHE A 496 22.48 -17.55 20.20
C PHE A 496 22.25 -18.83 21.02
N VAL A 497 23.17 -19.12 21.96
CA VAL A 497 23.13 -20.34 22.77
C VAL A 497 21.95 -20.32 23.74
N GLU A 498 21.67 -19.17 24.36
CA GLU A 498 20.52 -19.01 25.24
C GLU A 498 19.19 -19.19 24.49
N THR A 499 19.06 -18.58 23.32
CA THR A 499 17.84 -18.73 22.49
C THR A 499 17.68 -20.17 21.98
N PHE A 500 18.76 -20.81 21.55
CA PHE A 500 18.74 -22.24 21.20
C PHE A 500 18.27 -23.10 22.39
N SER A 501 18.86 -22.86 23.57
CA SER A 501 18.54 -23.57 24.81
C SER A 501 17.07 -23.40 25.18
N LEU A 502 16.54 -22.18 25.10
CA LEU A 502 15.13 -21.87 25.33
C LEU A 502 14.21 -22.71 24.43
N LEU A 503 14.46 -22.71 23.11
CA LEU A 503 13.65 -23.49 22.18
C LEU A 503 13.76 -25.00 22.44
N HIS A 504 14.99 -25.49 22.64
CA HIS A 504 15.24 -26.91 22.78
C HIS A 504 14.71 -27.48 24.09
N HIS A 505 15.07 -26.86 25.23
CA HIS A 505 14.77 -27.38 26.56
C HIS A 505 13.41 -26.95 27.08
N ASN A 506 12.99 -25.71 26.88
CA ASN A 506 11.74 -25.21 27.46
C ASN A 506 10.55 -25.51 26.54
N HIS A 507 10.77 -25.44 25.22
CA HIS A 507 9.71 -25.65 24.24
C HIS A 507 9.81 -26.97 23.47
N ASN A 508 10.71 -27.89 23.84
CA ASN A 508 10.81 -29.24 23.25
C ASN A 508 11.00 -29.27 21.71
N PHE A 509 11.70 -28.30 21.13
CA PHE A 509 12.08 -28.39 19.72
C PHE A 509 13.23 -29.39 19.52
N PRO A 510 13.20 -30.24 18.48
CA PRO A 510 14.36 -31.05 18.10
C PRO A 510 15.58 -30.18 17.82
N ASP A 511 16.78 -30.65 18.17
CA ASP A 511 18.03 -29.88 18.13
C ASP A 511 18.21 -29.16 16.79
N ARG A 512 18.02 -29.90 15.69
CA ARG A 512 18.17 -29.34 14.34
C ARG A 512 17.15 -28.23 14.08
N THR A 513 15.90 -28.42 14.47
CA THR A 513 14.84 -27.42 14.29
C THR A 513 15.11 -26.17 15.12
N ALA A 514 15.44 -26.33 16.42
CA ALA A 514 15.81 -25.22 17.30
C ALA A 514 16.98 -24.42 16.71
N TYR A 515 18.03 -25.10 16.25
CA TYR A 515 19.18 -24.45 15.61
C TYR A 515 18.80 -23.62 14.38
N TYR A 516 18.00 -24.16 13.45
CA TYR A 516 17.63 -23.44 12.23
C TYR A 516 16.69 -22.26 12.50
N ILE A 517 15.84 -22.34 13.53
CA ILE A 517 15.07 -21.17 14.00
C ILE A 517 16.05 -20.11 14.51
N THR A 518 16.92 -20.45 15.46
CA THR A 518 17.89 -19.50 16.03
C THR A 518 18.80 -18.91 14.95
N MET A 519 19.32 -19.71 14.01
CA MET A 519 20.14 -19.21 12.91
C MET A 519 19.42 -18.17 12.05
N ARG A 520 18.15 -18.40 11.72
CA ARG A 520 17.36 -17.45 10.92
C ARG A 520 17.12 -16.13 11.64
N ILE A 521 17.02 -16.15 12.97
CA ILE A 521 16.86 -14.96 13.81
C ILE A 521 18.19 -14.25 14.02
N TYR A 522 19.31 -14.94 14.20
CA TYR A 522 20.61 -14.32 14.49
C TYR A 522 21.43 -13.98 13.23
N ARG A 523 20.93 -14.29 12.03
CA ARG A 523 21.61 -13.93 10.77
C ARG A 523 21.74 -12.41 10.62
N GLY A 524 22.82 -11.99 9.98
CA GLY A 524 23.14 -10.59 9.70
C GLY A 524 23.44 -9.72 10.92
N GLY A 525 23.41 -10.25 12.14
CA GLY A 525 23.47 -9.47 13.39
C GLY A 525 22.13 -9.46 14.16
N GLY A 526 21.05 -9.98 13.56
CA GLY A 526 19.72 -10.07 14.17
C GLY A 526 18.62 -9.65 13.20
N LEU A 527 17.77 -10.59 12.77
CA LEU A 527 16.69 -10.35 11.81
C LEU A 527 15.36 -10.90 12.33
N THR A 528 14.50 -10.01 12.84
CA THR A 528 13.19 -10.33 13.41
C THR A 528 12.10 -10.61 12.38
N LYS A 529 12.40 -10.50 11.07
CA LYS A 529 11.46 -10.74 9.95
C LYS A 529 10.67 -12.04 10.10
N ASP A 530 11.27 -13.11 10.62
CA ASP A 530 10.59 -14.41 10.73
C ASP A 530 9.40 -14.42 11.72
N ALA A 531 9.24 -13.39 12.57
CA ALA A 531 8.05 -13.20 13.40
C ALA A 531 6.81 -12.78 12.59
N VAL A 532 6.99 -12.20 11.39
CA VAL A 532 5.88 -11.67 10.56
C VAL A 532 4.94 -12.77 10.05
N TYR A 533 5.37 -14.05 10.06
CA TYR A 533 4.52 -15.17 9.63
C TYR A 533 3.31 -15.35 10.54
N LEU A 534 3.54 -15.46 11.86
CA LEU A 534 2.45 -15.64 12.81
C LEU A 534 1.63 -14.35 12.95
N ALA A 535 2.31 -13.20 13.03
CA ALA A 535 1.65 -11.91 13.07
C ALA A 535 0.77 -11.68 11.82
N GLY A 536 1.27 -12.05 10.65
CA GLY A 536 0.53 -11.98 9.39
C GLY A 536 -0.71 -12.86 9.38
N LEU A 537 -0.59 -14.11 9.83
CA LEU A 537 -1.75 -15.01 9.97
C LEU A 537 -2.80 -14.40 10.91
N MET A 538 -2.39 -13.90 12.09
CA MET A 538 -3.30 -13.26 13.05
C MET A 538 -4.00 -12.05 12.43
N ASN A 539 -3.28 -11.20 11.72
CA ASN A 539 -3.84 -10.02 11.04
C ASN A 539 -4.85 -10.40 9.96
N VAL A 540 -4.56 -11.44 9.17
CA VAL A 540 -5.48 -11.93 8.14
C VAL A 540 -6.74 -12.53 8.78
N LEU A 541 -6.61 -13.30 9.86
CA LEU A 541 -7.76 -13.84 10.60
C LEU A 541 -8.62 -12.72 11.19
N ALA A 542 -8.01 -11.70 11.80
CA ALA A 542 -8.71 -10.53 12.31
C ALA A 542 -9.43 -9.75 11.20
N TYR A 543 -8.78 -9.58 10.04
CA TYR A 543 -9.40 -8.93 8.87
C TYR A 543 -10.63 -9.71 8.38
N LEU A 544 -10.52 -11.04 8.23
CA LEU A 544 -11.63 -11.88 7.77
C LEU A 544 -12.78 -11.96 8.79
N LYS A 545 -12.47 -11.98 10.09
CA LYS A 545 -13.47 -11.92 11.17
C LYS A 545 -14.29 -10.63 11.14
N ASN A 546 -13.69 -9.53 10.72
CA ASN A 546 -14.34 -8.22 10.57
C ASN A 546 -14.94 -8.02 9.16
N ASP A 547 -15.40 -9.10 8.52
CA ASP A 547 -16.01 -9.12 7.19
C ASP A 547 -15.14 -8.58 6.05
N GLY A 548 -13.81 -8.59 6.22
CA GLY A 548 -12.86 -8.20 5.19
C GLY A 548 -13.04 -8.97 3.87
N ASN A 549 -12.80 -8.27 2.76
CA ASN A 549 -12.85 -8.84 1.42
C ASN A 549 -11.54 -9.57 1.08
N ILE A 550 -11.58 -10.90 1.07
CA ILE A 550 -10.41 -11.72 0.73
C ILE A 550 -9.89 -11.45 -0.68
N GLU A 551 -10.76 -11.08 -1.62
CA GLU A 551 -10.37 -10.81 -3.00
C GLU A 551 -9.35 -9.68 -3.07
N THR A 552 -9.56 -8.61 -2.29
CA THR A 552 -8.65 -7.47 -2.22
C THR A 552 -7.23 -7.89 -1.88
N LEU A 553 -7.07 -8.86 -0.96
CA LEU A 553 -5.77 -9.32 -0.46
C LEU A 553 -4.88 -9.95 -1.55
N PHE A 554 -5.46 -10.37 -2.68
CA PHE A 554 -4.73 -10.94 -3.82
C PHE A 554 -4.39 -9.91 -4.93
N ALA A 555 -4.73 -8.63 -4.76
CA ALA A 555 -4.48 -7.55 -5.75
C ALA A 555 -3.00 -7.37 -6.14
N GLY A 556 -2.08 -7.80 -5.27
CA GLY A 556 -0.63 -7.77 -5.46
C GLY A 556 0.07 -7.92 -4.11
N LYS A 557 1.22 -7.27 -3.95
CA LYS A 557 2.04 -7.30 -2.74
C LYS A 557 1.91 -6.01 -1.94
N PHE A 558 1.18 -6.08 -0.83
CA PHE A 558 1.01 -5.00 0.13
C PHE A 558 0.74 -5.61 1.53
N ASN A 559 0.58 -4.78 2.57
CA ASN A 559 0.25 -5.26 3.93
C ASN A 559 -1.19 -4.88 4.33
N THR A 560 -1.79 -5.51 5.35
CA THR A 560 -3.19 -5.33 5.75
C THR A 560 -3.58 -3.87 6.05
N ASN A 561 -2.65 -3.06 6.58
CA ASN A 561 -2.83 -1.63 6.81
C ASN A 561 -3.04 -0.81 5.51
N HIS A 562 -2.67 -1.35 4.35
CA HIS A 562 -2.86 -0.72 3.05
C HIS A 562 -4.18 -1.11 2.37
N VAL A 563 -4.97 -2.04 2.93
CA VAL A 563 -6.21 -2.55 2.28
C VAL A 563 -7.14 -1.42 1.86
N ALA A 564 -7.39 -0.44 2.74
CA ALA A 564 -8.25 0.70 2.42
C ALA A 564 -7.73 1.52 1.23
N LEU A 565 -6.40 1.66 1.09
CA LEU A 565 -5.77 2.33 -0.05
C LEU A 565 -5.91 1.49 -1.34
N ILE A 566 -5.77 0.18 -1.25
CA ILE A 566 -5.95 -0.71 -2.41
C ILE A 566 -7.40 -0.66 -2.89
N GLU A 567 -8.37 -0.75 -1.97
CA GLU A 567 -9.80 -0.62 -2.29
C GLU A 567 -10.11 0.75 -2.91
N GLU A 568 -9.52 1.82 -2.37
CA GLU A 568 -9.62 3.17 -2.92
C GLU A 568 -9.13 3.24 -4.37
N LEU A 569 -7.95 2.70 -4.65
CA LEU A 569 -7.35 2.70 -5.99
C LEU A 569 -8.10 1.78 -6.97
N ILE A 570 -8.66 0.66 -6.51
CA ILE A 570 -9.55 -0.19 -7.32
C ILE A 570 -10.86 0.54 -7.64
N HIS A 571 -11.48 1.20 -6.65
CA HIS A 571 -12.68 2.01 -6.87
C HIS A 571 -12.47 3.15 -7.87
N ARG A 572 -11.26 3.73 -7.89
CA ARG A 572 -10.86 4.77 -8.86
C ARG A 572 -10.55 4.23 -10.24
N ASN A 573 -10.51 2.90 -10.44
CA ASN A 573 -9.97 2.24 -11.63
C ASN A 573 -8.49 2.57 -11.91
N VAL A 574 -7.73 2.94 -10.87
CA VAL A 574 -6.26 3.06 -10.95
C VAL A 574 -5.64 1.66 -10.89
N LEU A 575 -6.18 0.80 -10.02
CA LEU A 575 -5.84 -0.62 -9.97
C LEU A 575 -6.97 -1.46 -10.57
N LYS A 576 -6.58 -2.61 -11.12
CA LYS A 576 -7.48 -3.63 -11.66
C LYS A 576 -7.83 -4.64 -10.56
N LYS A 577 -8.97 -5.31 -10.72
CA LYS A 577 -9.34 -6.46 -9.86
C LYS A 577 -8.35 -7.63 -10.07
N PRO A 578 -8.02 -8.39 -9.01
CA PRO A 578 -7.12 -9.53 -9.13
C PRO A 578 -7.77 -10.75 -9.76
N VAL A 579 -6.92 -11.64 -10.27
CA VAL A 579 -7.24 -13.06 -10.42
C VAL A 579 -7.15 -13.72 -9.04
N LEU A 580 -8.13 -14.56 -8.71
CA LEU A 580 -8.21 -15.25 -7.42
C LEU A 580 -7.53 -16.62 -7.48
N PRO A 581 -7.02 -17.13 -6.34
CA PRO A 581 -6.49 -18.48 -6.29
C PRO A 581 -7.57 -19.52 -6.58
N ARG A 582 -7.27 -20.47 -7.47
CA ARG A 582 -8.18 -21.56 -7.84
C ARG A 582 -8.64 -22.38 -6.64
N PHE A 583 -7.81 -22.51 -5.60
CA PHE A 583 -8.19 -23.26 -4.40
C PHE A 583 -9.39 -22.67 -3.65
N LEU A 584 -9.71 -21.38 -3.82
CA LEU A 584 -10.88 -20.75 -3.20
C LEU A 584 -12.22 -21.29 -3.73
N GLU A 585 -12.21 -21.90 -4.92
CA GLU A 585 -13.40 -22.50 -5.54
C GLU A 585 -13.75 -23.88 -4.96
N ARG A 586 -12.85 -24.49 -4.18
CA ARG A 586 -13.06 -25.83 -3.61
C ARG A 586 -14.09 -25.78 -2.49
N GLU A 587 -15.10 -26.65 -2.51
CA GLU A 587 -16.17 -26.69 -1.49
C GLU A 587 -15.63 -26.76 -0.05
N ALA A 588 -14.63 -27.61 0.20
CA ALA A 588 -14.00 -27.74 1.52
C ALA A 588 -13.32 -26.44 2.00
N VAL A 589 -12.76 -25.65 1.07
CA VAL A 589 -12.15 -24.35 1.37
C VAL A 589 -13.23 -23.33 1.71
N GLN A 590 -14.34 -23.31 0.96
CA GLN A 590 -15.46 -22.41 1.24
C GLN A 590 -16.08 -22.67 2.62
N GLU A 591 -16.23 -23.94 3.03
CA GLU A 591 -16.72 -24.28 4.37
C GLU A 591 -15.78 -23.82 5.48
N ARG A 592 -14.46 -23.97 5.30
CA ARG A 592 -13.48 -23.43 6.25
C ARG A 592 -13.48 -21.91 6.30
N MET A 593 -13.64 -21.26 5.16
CA MET A 593 -13.72 -19.81 5.09
C MET A 593 -14.91 -19.27 5.90
N LYS A 594 -16.07 -19.95 5.86
CA LYS A 594 -17.23 -19.61 6.69
C LYS A 594 -16.91 -19.72 8.18
N LYS A 595 -16.20 -20.77 8.61
CA LYS A 595 -15.75 -20.91 10.01
C LYS A 595 -14.80 -19.79 10.44
N LEU A 596 -13.86 -19.40 9.57
CA LEU A 596 -12.94 -18.30 9.86
C LEU A 596 -13.67 -16.98 10.11
N ARG A 597 -14.69 -16.67 9.29
CA ARG A 597 -15.51 -15.46 9.45
C ARG A 597 -16.32 -15.44 10.75
N ALA A 598 -16.69 -16.61 11.29
CA ALA A 598 -17.33 -16.70 12.60
C ALA A 598 -16.36 -16.44 13.78
N GLY A 599 -15.05 -16.36 13.51
CA GLY A 599 -14.00 -16.23 14.50
C GLY A 599 -13.46 -17.59 14.94
N ILE A 600 -12.13 -17.75 14.85
CA ILE A 600 -11.40 -18.93 15.28
C ILE A 600 -10.15 -18.50 16.05
N THR A 601 -9.75 -19.25 17.06
CA THR A 601 -8.47 -19.06 17.76
C THR A 601 -7.34 -19.79 17.04
N LEU A 602 -6.09 -19.44 17.32
CA LEU A 602 -4.92 -20.06 16.68
C LEU A 602 -4.82 -21.57 16.95
N THR A 603 -5.23 -22.02 18.14
CA THR A 603 -5.18 -23.42 18.53
C THR A 603 -6.29 -24.25 17.89
N GLU A 604 -7.41 -23.63 17.53
CA GLU A 604 -8.53 -24.24 16.82
C GLU A 604 -8.28 -24.44 15.32
N LEU A 605 -7.26 -23.82 14.73
CA LEU A 605 -6.90 -24.00 13.32
C LEU A 605 -6.51 -25.46 12.97
N LEU A 606 -6.30 -26.31 13.96
CA LEU A 606 -5.94 -27.72 13.79
C LEU A 606 -7.08 -28.68 14.16
N ASN A 607 -8.26 -28.16 14.55
CA ASN A 607 -9.42 -28.93 15.03
C ASN A 607 -10.53 -29.13 14.00
#